data_AF-A0A971TTF3-F1
#
_entry.id   AF-A0A971TTF3-F1
#
_cell.length_a   1.000
_cell.length_b   1.000
_cell.length_c   1.000
_cell.angle_alpha   90.00
_cell.angle_beta   90.00
_cell.angle_gamma   90.00
#
_symmetry.space_group_name_H-M   'P 1'
#
loop_
_entity.id
_entity.type
_entity.pdbx_description
1 polymer ?
#
loop_
_entity_poly.entity_id
_entity_poly.type
_entity_poly.pdbx_seq_one_letter_code
_entity_poly.pdbx_strand_id
1 'polypeptide(L)'
;MFRKEHVSTGKVKGCALAALILSAALPALALDGNVNIHDPSTIMECDGKYYTYGTSGTALVSDDGWTWRTGTRASRTGAAPDVIKLGDKYFQYISHGTMI
;
A
#
# COMPACT_ATOMS: atom_id res chain seq x y z
N MET A 1 31.69 19.78 44.36
CA MET A 1 31.54 20.59 43.14
C MET A 1 30.89 19.72 42.07
N PHE A 2 29.57 19.79 41.92
CA PHE A 2 28.82 19.07 40.88
C PHE A 2 27.97 20.07 40.11
N ARG A 3 28.31 20.27 38.83
CA ARG A 3 27.55 21.10 37.90
C ARG A 3 26.41 20.25 37.34
N LYS A 4 25.16 20.64 37.58
CA LYS A 4 24.01 20.10 36.84
C LYS A 4 24.00 20.75 35.46
N GLU A 5 24.35 19.99 34.44
CA GLU A 5 24.15 20.38 33.04
C GLU A 5 22.63 20.41 32.76
N HIS A 6 22.09 21.61 32.59
CA HIS A 6 20.69 21.80 32.24
C HIS A 6 20.55 21.61 30.72
N VAL A 7 20.25 20.38 30.29
CA VAL A 7 19.96 20.11 28.87
C VAL A 7 18.67 20.84 28.50
N SER A 8 18.78 21.82 27.60
CA SER A 8 17.63 22.60 27.09
C SER A 8 16.71 21.72 26.25
N THR A 9 15.57 21.35 26.83
CA THR A 9 14.52 20.51 26.22
C THR A 9 13.92 21.13 24.95
N GLY A 10 14.04 22.46 24.77
CA GLY A 10 13.55 23.18 23.58
C GLY A 10 14.38 22.89 22.31
N LYS A 11 15.69 22.65 22.46
CA LYS A 11 16.59 22.35 21.33
C LYS A 11 16.32 20.96 20.76
N VAL A 12 16.04 19.98 21.62
CA VAL A 12 15.74 18.59 21.25
C VAL A 12 14.41 18.50 20.50
N LYS A 13 13.37 19.22 20.95
CA LYS A 13 12.06 19.29 20.27
C LYS A 13 12.16 19.96 18.89
N GLY A 14 12.94 21.03 18.78
CA GLY A 14 13.19 21.71 17.49
C GLY A 14 13.92 20.83 16.48
N CYS A 15 14.93 20.07 16.92
CA CYS A 15 15.64 19.10 16.08
C CYS A 15 14.72 17.96 15.61
N ALA A 16 13.84 17.46 16.46
CA ALA A 16 12.91 16.39 16.10
C ALA A 16 11.89 16.85 15.03
N LEU A 17 11.37 18.07 15.16
CA LEU A 17 10.44 18.65 14.18
C LEU A 17 11.13 18.93 12.83
N ALA A 18 12.35 19.46 12.86
CA ALA A 18 13.14 19.70 11.64
C ALA A 18 13.47 18.39 10.90
N ALA A 19 13.81 17.33 11.63
CA ALA A 19 14.04 16.00 11.06
C ALA A 19 12.77 15.44 10.40
N LEU A 20 11.60 15.58 11.05
CA LEU A 20 10.32 15.12 10.51
C LEU A 20 9.95 15.85 9.20
N ILE A 21 10.15 17.17 9.16
CA ILE A 21 9.89 18.00 7.97
C ILE A 21 10.84 17.60 6.82
N LEU A 22 12.11 17.37 7.12
CA LEU A 22 13.09 16.97 6.11
C LEU A 22 12.82 15.57 5.56
N SER A 23 12.37 14.63 6.39
CA SER A 23 11.95 13.30 5.95
C SER A 23 10.70 13.33 5.07
N ALA A 24 9.77 14.25 5.32
CA ALA A 24 8.57 14.45 4.49
C ALA A 24 8.87 15.13 3.14
N ALA A 25 10.04 15.76 3.00
CA ALA A 25 10.49 16.41 1.76
C ALA A 25 11.26 15.47 0.81
N LEU A 26 11.47 14.21 1.19
CA LEU A 26 12.12 13.24 0.31
C LEU A 26 11.23 12.94 -0.90
N PRO A 27 11.80 12.83 -2.11
CA PRO A 27 11.04 12.42 -3.29
C PRO A 27 10.45 11.04 -3.05
N ALA A 28 9.16 10.86 -3.37
CA ALA A 28 8.55 9.55 -3.36
C ALA A 28 9.15 8.70 -4.49
N LEU A 29 9.53 7.46 -4.16
CA LEU A 29 9.99 6.50 -5.14
C LEU A 29 8.75 5.94 -5.87
N ALA A 30 8.84 5.82 -7.19
CA ALA A 30 7.76 5.24 -7.98
C ALA A 30 7.74 3.71 -7.86
N LEU A 31 6.55 3.12 -7.90
CA LEU A 31 6.39 1.67 -8.09
C LEU A 31 6.94 1.26 -9.46
N ASP A 32 7.50 0.07 -9.53
CA ASP A 32 8.09 -0.48 -10.75
C ASP A 32 7.19 -1.54 -11.42
N GLY A 33 7.43 -1.81 -12.70
CA GLY A 33 6.73 -2.83 -13.48
C GLY A 33 5.37 -2.39 -14.03
N ASN A 34 4.39 -3.30 -14.07
CA ASN A 34 3.04 -2.99 -14.55
C ASN A 34 2.17 -2.49 -13.41
N VAL A 35 1.97 -1.17 -13.35
CA VAL A 35 1.19 -0.49 -12.31
C VAL A 35 -0.18 -0.02 -12.80
N ASN A 36 -0.52 -0.25 -14.07
CA ASN A 36 -1.77 0.22 -14.66
C ASN A 36 -2.92 -0.71 -14.27
N ILE A 37 -3.77 -0.24 -13.37
CA ILE A 37 -4.98 -0.95 -12.92
C ILE A 37 -6.09 0.06 -12.62
N HIS A 38 -7.33 -0.30 -12.94
CA HIS A 38 -8.51 0.52 -12.68
C HIS A 38 -9.24 0.02 -11.43
N ASP A 39 -9.61 0.91 -10.52
CA ASP A 39 -10.21 0.62 -9.21
C ASP A 39 -9.51 -0.54 -8.46
N PRO A 40 -8.21 -0.38 -8.08
CA PRO A 40 -7.53 -1.43 -7.35
C PRO A 40 -8.20 -1.70 -5.99
N SER A 41 -8.34 -2.97 -5.65
CA SER A 41 -8.71 -3.43 -4.32
C SER A 41 -7.62 -3.10 -3.32
N THR A 42 -7.96 -3.23 -2.02
CA THR A 42 -6.96 -3.37 -0.97
C THR A 42 -5.92 -4.44 -1.34
N ILE A 43 -4.64 -4.14 -1.10
CA ILE A 43 -3.55 -5.11 -1.33
C ILE A 43 -3.63 -6.22 -0.30
N MET A 44 -3.58 -7.46 -0.76
CA MET A 44 -3.61 -8.65 0.08
C MET A 44 -2.33 -9.45 -0.01
N GLU A 45 -1.81 -9.87 1.15
CA GLU A 45 -0.69 -10.80 1.23
C GLU A 45 -1.21 -12.25 1.28
N CYS A 46 -0.66 -13.11 0.43
CA CYS A 46 -0.90 -14.55 0.42
C CYS A 46 0.40 -15.26 0.01
N ASP A 47 0.84 -16.22 0.82
CA ASP A 47 2.05 -17.02 0.59
C ASP A 47 3.30 -16.16 0.26
N GLY A 48 3.47 -15.04 0.97
CA GLY A 48 4.62 -14.14 0.78
C GLY A 48 4.58 -13.32 -0.51
N LYS A 49 3.42 -13.21 -1.16
CA LYS A 49 3.19 -12.35 -2.33
C LYS A 49 2.05 -11.39 -2.08
N TYR A 50 2.07 -10.26 -2.78
CA TYR A 50 1.08 -9.20 -2.68
C TYR A 50 0.20 -9.19 -3.93
N TYR A 51 -1.11 -9.05 -3.73
CA TYR A 51 -2.12 -9.09 -4.78
C TYR A 51 -3.04 -7.88 -4.69
N THR A 52 -3.40 -7.31 -5.84
CA THR A 52 -4.53 -6.38 -5.95
C THR A 52 -5.33 -6.73 -7.19
N TYR A 53 -6.65 -6.53 -7.12
CA TYR A 53 -7.58 -6.80 -8.20
C TYR A 53 -8.21 -5.50 -8.67
N GLY A 54 -8.48 -5.41 -9.97
CA GLY A 54 -9.07 -4.24 -10.58
C GLY A 54 -10.36 -4.56 -11.31
N THR A 55 -11.01 -3.51 -11.78
CA THR A 55 -12.19 -3.57 -12.62
C THR A 55 -11.98 -4.51 -13.81
N SER A 56 -13.06 -5.19 -14.21
CA SER A 56 -13.08 -6.27 -15.21
C SER A 56 -12.26 -7.51 -14.82
N GLY A 57 -12.01 -7.69 -13.52
CA GLY A 57 -11.29 -8.84 -12.96
C GLY A 57 -9.80 -8.85 -13.32
N THR A 58 -9.23 -7.68 -13.62
CA THR A 58 -7.78 -7.53 -13.78
C THR A 58 -7.07 -7.79 -12.45
N ALA A 59 -5.80 -8.16 -12.50
CA ALA A 59 -5.04 -8.46 -11.29
C ALA A 59 -3.58 -8.07 -11.50
N LEU A 60 -2.96 -7.57 -10.43
CA LEU A 60 -1.52 -7.42 -10.32
C LEU A 60 -1.01 -8.23 -9.14
N VAL A 61 0.20 -8.78 -9.30
CA VAL A 61 0.92 -9.50 -8.26
C VAL A 61 2.33 -8.95 -8.11
N SER A 62 2.83 -8.92 -6.89
CA SER A 62 4.19 -8.51 -6.56
C SER A 62 4.80 -9.49 -5.56
N ASP A 63 6.11 -9.73 -5.68
CA ASP A 63 6.85 -10.57 -4.73
C ASP A 63 7.49 -9.75 -3.60
N ASP A 64 7.57 -8.43 -3.76
CA ASP A 64 8.27 -7.50 -2.84
C ASP A 64 7.39 -6.32 -2.38
N GLY A 65 6.20 -6.17 -2.94
CA GLY A 65 5.29 -5.04 -2.71
C GLY A 65 5.65 -3.77 -3.51
N TRP A 66 6.70 -3.83 -4.34
CA TRP A 66 7.25 -2.68 -5.07
C TRP A 66 7.19 -2.84 -6.58
N THR A 67 7.62 -4.01 -7.08
CA THR A 67 7.65 -4.37 -8.50
C THR A 67 6.43 -5.21 -8.83
N TRP A 68 5.57 -4.71 -9.72
CA TRP A 68 4.29 -5.33 -10.05
C TRP A 68 4.29 -5.96 -11.44
N ARG A 69 3.53 -7.05 -11.60
CA ARG A 69 3.29 -7.71 -12.89
C ARG A 69 1.85 -8.18 -12.99
N THR A 70 1.40 -8.49 -14.20
CA THR A 70 0.08 -9.07 -14.44
C THR A 70 -0.09 -10.36 -13.64
N GLY A 71 -1.14 -10.42 -12.82
CA GLY A 71 -1.53 -11.58 -12.03
C GLY A 71 -2.61 -12.41 -12.72
N THR A 72 -2.97 -13.51 -12.07
CA THR A 72 -4.12 -14.34 -12.47
C THR A 72 -5.41 -13.54 -12.29
N ARG A 73 -6.21 -13.44 -13.36
CA ARG A 73 -7.51 -12.75 -13.31
C ARG A 73 -8.43 -13.35 -12.26
N ALA A 74 -9.27 -12.49 -11.70
CA ALA A 74 -10.31 -12.91 -10.76
C ALA A 74 -11.31 -13.86 -11.45
N SER A 75 -11.82 -14.85 -10.70
CA SER A 75 -12.81 -15.81 -11.19
C SER A 75 -14.18 -15.17 -11.44
N ARG A 76 -14.42 -13.96 -10.91
CA ARG A 76 -15.60 -13.14 -11.16
C ARG A 76 -15.17 -11.74 -11.58
N THR A 77 -15.92 -11.14 -12.49
CA THR A 77 -15.66 -9.80 -13.02
C THR A 77 -16.76 -8.83 -12.60
N GLY A 78 -16.38 -7.58 -12.35
CA GLY A 78 -17.27 -6.47 -12.04
C GLY A 78 -16.45 -5.20 -11.96
N ALA A 79 -17.02 -4.15 -11.36
CA ALA A 79 -16.30 -2.91 -11.08
C ALA A 79 -16.00 -2.76 -9.59
N ALA A 80 -15.05 -1.89 -9.27
CA ALA A 80 -14.69 -1.52 -7.89
C ALA A 80 -14.53 -2.73 -6.96
N PRO A 81 -13.62 -3.66 -7.28
CA PRO A 81 -13.35 -4.79 -6.40
C PRO A 81 -12.78 -4.34 -5.06
N ASP A 82 -13.11 -5.09 -4.00
CA ASP A 82 -12.34 -5.08 -2.76
C ASP A 82 -12.14 -6.50 -2.24
N VAL A 83 -11.10 -6.72 -1.45
CA VAL A 83 -10.80 -8.01 -0.84
C VAL A 83 -10.65 -7.83 0.66
N ILE A 84 -11.17 -8.79 1.43
CA ILE A 84 -10.90 -8.93 2.86
C ILE A 84 -10.47 -10.36 3.17
N LYS A 85 -9.67 -10.54 4.22
CA LYS A 85 -9.32 -11.85 4.76
C LYS A 85 -10.07 -12.09 6.07
N LEU A 86 -10.79 -13.21 6.16
CA LEU A 86 -11.43 -13.68 7.39
C LEU A 86 -10.99 -15.12 7.66
N GLY A 87 -10.23 -15.32 8.73
CA GLY A 87 -9.60 -16.61 9.01
C GLY A 87 -8.62 -17.03 7.91
N ASP A 88 -8.82 -18.21 7.36
CA ASP A 88 -8.03 -18.81 6.27
C ASP A 88 -8.56 -18.47 4.86
N LYS A 89 -9.61 -17.66 4.76
CA LYS A 89 -10.29 -17.36 3.49
C LYS A 89 -10.16 -15.91 3.07
N TYR A 90 -10.08 -15.72 1.76
CA TYR A 90 -10.14 -14.42 1.10
C TYR A 90 -11.52 -14.26 0.45
N PHE A 91 -12.17 -13.14 0.73
CA PHE A 91 -13.47 -12.78 0.19
C PHE A 91 -13.30 -11.58 -0.73
N GLN A 92 -13.62 -11.77 -2.00
CA GLN A 92 -13.65 -10.70 -2.98
C GLN A 92 -15.08 -10.22 -3.19
N TYR A 93 -15.27 -8.91 -3.05
CA TYR A 93 -16.51 -8.21 -3.37
C TYR A 93 -16.31 -7.42 -4.65
N ILE A 94 -17.37 -7.30 -5.43
CA ILE A 94 -17.41 -6.53 -6.66
C ILE A 94 -18.77 -5.87 -6.77
N SER A 95 -18.81 -4.69 -7.36
CA SER A 95 -20.07 -4.15 -7.86
C SER A 95 -20.46 -4.85 -9.16
N HIS A 96 -21.74 -5.21 -9.27
CA HIS A 96 -22.33 -5.82 -10.46
C HIS A 96 -23.21 -4.80 -11.17
N GLY A 97 -22.96 -4.60 -12.46
CA GLY A 97 -23.71 -3.72 -13.36
C GLY A 97 -23.26 -3.94 -14.79
N THR A 98 -23.98 -3.39 -15.77
CA THR A 98 -23.52 -3.41 -17.17
C THR A 98 -22.22 -2.61 -17.25
N MET A 99 -21.13 -3.30 -17.54
CA MET A 99 -19.85 -2.67 -17.88
C MET A 99 -20.01 -2.08 -19.28
N ILE A 100 -20.22 -0.77 -19.38
CA ILE A 100 -20.30 -0.02 -20.66
C ILE A 100 -18.91 0.36 -21.17
#